data_AF-A0A1Y1YCA4-F1
#
_entry.id   AF-A0A1Y1YCA4-F1
#
_cell.length_a   1.000
_cell.length_b   1.000
_cell.length_c   1.000
_cell.angle_alpha   90.00
_cell.angle_beta   90.00
_cell.angle_gamma   90.00
#
_symmetry.space_group_name_H-M   'P 1'
#
loop_
_entity.id
_entity.type
_entity.pdbx_description
1 polymer ?
#
loop_
_entity_poly.entity_id
_entity_poly.type
_entity_poly.pdbx_seq_one_letter_code
_entity_poly.pdbx_strand_id
1 'polypeptide(L)' 'MQVQYKEGDHVEYHPIGTAATLSTGKIKKVIMRNELVGDNTVEVKADNDTPRFLIENDSTHKETAYKLENITRKLD' A
#
# COMPACT_ATOMS: atom_id res chain seq x y z
N MET A 1 -1.82 -18.01 0.52
CA MET A 1 -1.42 -16.82 1.31
C MET A 1 -2.67 -16.03 1.62
N GLN A 2 -3.01 -15.79 2.89
CA GLN A 2 -4.17 -14.97 3.24
C GLN A 2 -3.81 -13.51 3.01
N VAL A 3 -4.38 -12.93 1.96
CA VAL A 3 -4.33 -11.50 1.72
C VAL A 3 -5.27 -10.87 2.76
N GLN A 4 -4.73 -10.44 3.91
CA GLN A 4 -5.52 -9.86 4.99
C GLN A 4 -6.18 -8.52 4.60
N TYR A 5 -5.65 -7.85 3.57
CA TYR A 5 -6.08 -6.52 3.17
C TYR A 5 -6.53 -6.49 1.72
N LYS A 6 -7.68 -5.89 1.45
CA LYS A 6 -8.24 -5.79 0.10
C LYS A 6 -8.43 -4.35 -0.34
N GLU A 7 -8.73 -4.18 -1.63
CA GLU A 7 -9.11 -2.89 -2.20
C GLU A 7 -10.32 -2.31 -1.46
N GLY A 8 -10.24 -1.04 -1.12
CA GLY A 8 -11.21 -0.31 -0.32
C GLY A 8 -10.95 -0.32 1.18
N ASP A 9 -10.07 -1.17 1.70
CA ASP A 9 -9.78 -1.20 3.14
C ASP A 9 -8.98 0.03 3.57
N HIS A 10 -9.35 0.57 4.74
CA HIS A 10 -8.58 1.62 5.40
C HIS A 10 -7.54 0.96 6.30
N VAL A 11 -6.28 1.38 6.22
CA VAL A 11 -5.19 0.79 6.99
C VAL A 11 -4.29 1.85 7.59
N GLU A 12 -3.68 1.49 8.71
CA GLU A 12 -2.58 2.23 9.33
C GLU A 12 -1.26 1.55 8.93
N TYR A 13 -0.33 2.32 8.39
CA TYR A 13 0.92 1.83 7.83
C TYR A 13 2.09 2.75 8.20
N HIS A 14 3.30 2.20 8.13
CA HIS A 14 4.53 2.94 8.32
C HIS A 14 5.06 3.44 6.97
N PRO A 15 5.02 4.75 6.69
CA PRO A 15 5.59 5.28 5.46
C PRO A 15 7.11 5.09 5.44
N ILE A 16 7.66 4.68 4.29
CA ILE A 16 9.10 4.59 4.09
C ILE A 16 9.58 6.01 3.74
N GLY A 17 10.25 6.70 4.67
CA GLY A 17 10.73 8.07 4.46
C GLY A 17 11.00 8.82 5.76
N THR A 18 10.97 10.16 5.69
CA THR A 18 11.27 11.08 6.82
C THR A 18 10.16 11.14 7.89
N ALA A 19 8.98 10.60 7.62
CA ALA A 19 7.90 10.53 8.59
C ALA A 19 8.08 9.30 9.48
N ALA A 20 8.59 9.50 10.70
CA ALA A 20 8.75 8.44 11.70
C ALA A 20 7.42 7.99 12.35
N THR A 21 6.32 8.64 11.98
CA THR A 21 4.98 8.39 12.54
C THR A 21 4.14 7.54 11.61
N LEU A 22 3.34 6.65 12.20
CA LEU A 22 2.31 5.89 11.49
C LEU A 22 1.40 6.85 10.73
N SER A 23 1.07 6.46 9.50
CA SER A 23 0.15 7.18 8.62
C SER A 23 -1.05 6.30 8.31
N THR A 24 -2.17 6.93 7.98
CA THR A 24 -3.37 6.24 7.54
C THR A 24 -3.57 6.44 6.05
N GLY A 25 -4.20 5.45 5.43
CA GLY A 25 -4.56 5.54 4.02
C GLY A 25 -5.41 4.38 3.56
N LYS A 26 -6.00 4.56 2.39
CA LYS A 26 -6.93 3.59 1.80
C LYS A 26 -6.22 2.74 0.76
N ILE A 27 -6.42 1.43 0.81
CA ILE A 27 -5.92 0.52 -0.21
C ILE A 27 -6.74 0.72 -1.47
N LYS A 28 -6.08 1.19 -2.53
CA LYS A 28 -6.65 1.36 -3.86
C LYS A 28 -6.56 0.08 -4.66
N LYS A 29 -5.44 -0.63 -4.56
CA LYS A 29 -5.15 -1.80 -5.38
C LYS A 29 -4.22 -2.80 -4.69
N VAL A 30 -4.43 -4.10 -4.90
CA VAL A 30 -3.48 -5.15 -4.51
C VAL A 30 -2.74 -5.65 -5.75
N ILE A 31 -1.42 -5.48 -5.75
CA ILE A 31 -0.53 -5.77 -6.87
C ILE A 31 0.26 -7.03 -6.52
N MET A 32 -0.01 -8.13 -7.22
CA MET A 32 0.66 -9.44 -7.02
C MET A 32 1.67 -9.78 -8.12
N ARG A 33 1.81 -8.89 -9.09
CA ARG A 33 2.72 -9.02 -10.24
C ARG A 33 3.26 -7.65 -10.59
N ASN A 34 4.40 -7.60 -11.27
CA ASN A 34 4.96 -6.34 -11.77
C ASN A 34 3.93 -5.60 -12.63
N GLU A 35 3.57 -4.39 -12.20
CA GLU A 35 2.59 -3.56 -12.88
C GLU A 35 2.91 -2.09 -12.65
N LEU A 36 2.56 -1.26 -13.64
CA LEU A 36 2.62 0.19 -13.53
C LEU A 36 1.38 0.68 -12.79
N VAL A 37 1.58 1.42 -11.71
CA VAL A 37 0.50 1.99 -10.90
C VAL A 37 0.75 3.48 -10.61
N GLY A 38 -0.31 4.17 -10.17
CA GLY A 38 -0.42 5.61 -10.34
C GLY A 38 -0.59 5.97 -11.82
N ASP A 39 -0.76 7.26 -12.15
CA ASP A 39 -1.01 7.82 -13.49
C ASP A 39 0.08 7.57 -14.57
N ASN A 40 0.77 6.42 -14.59
CA ASN A 40 1.82 5.94 -15.51
C ASN A 40 3.28 6.19 -15.09
N THR A 41 3.61 6.34 -13.80
CA THR A 41 5.00 6.68 -13.42
C THR A 41 5.65 5.81 -12.35
N VAL A 42 4.93 4.87 -11.73
CA VAL A 42 5.53 4.01 -10.69
C VAL A 42 5.45 2.55 -11.10
N GLU A 43 6.60 1.99 -11.52
CA GLU A 43 6.76 0.55 -11.68
C GLU A 43 6.86 -0.11 -10.31
N VAL A 44 5.87 -0.93 -9.97
CA VAL A 44 5.84 -1.64 -8.71
C VAL A 44 6.27 -3.08 -8.95
N LYS A 45 7.40 -3.45 -8.34
CA LYS A 45 7.90 -4.82 -8.33
C LYS A 45 7.19 -5.62 -7.24
N ALA A 46 6.34 -6.54 -7.67
CA ALA A 46 5.55 -7.41 -6.81
C ALA A 46 5.51 -8.82 -7.40
N ASP A 47 5.51 -9.81 -6.53
CA ASP A 47 5.42 -11.22 -6.89
C ASP A 47 4.34 -11.90 -6.04
N ASN A 48 3.97 -13.14 -6.38
CA ASN A 48 2.98 -13.90 -5.60
C ASN A 48 3.40 -14.07 -4.13
N ASP A 49 4.70 -14.16 -3.86
CA ASP A 49 5.25 -14.28 -2.50
C ASP A 49 5.34 -12.94 -1.78
N THR A 50 5.53 -11.85 -2.54
CA THR A 50 5.71 -10.50 -2.00
C THR A 50 4.73 -9.51 -2.66
N PRO A 51 3.43 -9.60 -2.33
CA PRO A 51 2.45 -8.67 -2.86
C PRO A 51 2.70 -7.24 -2.37
N ARG A 52 2.31 -6.27 -3.19
CA ARG A 52 2.38 -4.84 -2.90
C ARG A 52 0.97 -4.27 -2.82
N PHE A 53 0.74 -3.40 -1.85
CA PHE A 53 -0.53 -2.75 -1.59
C PHE A 53 -0.40 -1.28 -1.96
N LEU A 54 -1.13 -0.85 -3.00
CA LEU A 54 -1.21 0.55 -3.37
C LEU A 54 -2.10 1.26 -2.36
N ILE A 55 -1.50 2.06 -1.50
CA ILE A 55 -2.19 2.82 -0.47
C ILE A 55 -2.20 4.29 -0.89
N GLU A 56 -3.38 4.91 -0.90
CA GLU A 56 -3.57 6.34 -1.03
C GLU A 56 -3.55 6.95 0.37
N ASN A 57 -2.56 7.80 0.64
CA ASN A 57 -2.42 8.47 1.93
C ASN A 57 -3.53 9.51 2.12
N ASP A 58 -4.24 9.49 3.25
CA ASP A 58 -5.37 10.40 3.47
C ASP A 58 -4.95 11.87 3.60
N SER A 59 -3.73 12.14 4.05
CA SER A 59 -3.23 13.50 4.30
C SER A 59 -2.68 14.17 3.03
N THR A 60 -2.06 13.40 2.15
CA THR A 60 -1.36 13.92 0.97
C THR A 60 -2.02 13.52 -0.34
N HIS A 61 -2.99 12.60 -0.30
CA HIS A 61 -3.63 11.97 -1.45
C HIS A 61 -2.64 11.31 -2.43
N LYS A 62 -1.42 11.01 -1.96
CA LYS A 62 -0.41 10.33 -2.76
C LYS A 62 -0.63 8.83 -2.69
N GLU A 63 -0.57 8.18 -3.85
CA GLU A 63 -0.59 6.74 -3.95
C GLU A 63 0.82 6.17 -3.86
N THR A 64 1.04 5.16 -3.02
CA THR A 64 2.33 4.52 -2.88
C THR A 64 2.17 3.04 -2.58
N ALA A 65 3.02 2.23 -3.19
CA ALA A 65 2.97 0.77 -3.04
C ALA A 65 3.81 0.31 -1.84
N TYR A 66 3.14 -0.13 -0.78
CA TYR A 66 3.75 -0.66 0.42
C TYR A 66 3.71 -2.18 0.44
N LYS A 67 4.65 -2.79 1.18
CA LYS A 67 4.60 -4.22 1.45
C LYS A 67 3.68 -4.49 2.64
N LEU A 68 3.24 -5.74 2.78
CA LEU A 68 2.48 -6.19 3.95
C LEU A 68 3.17 -5.84 5.27
N GLU A 69 4.50 -5.99 5.33
CA GLU A 69 5.31 -5.71 6.53
C GLU A 69 5.25 -4.25 7.00
N ASN A 70 4.92 -3.31 6.11
CA ASN A 70 4.75 -1.91 6.47
C ASN A 70 3.34 -1.60 6.98
N ILE A 71 2.37 -2.47 6.75
CA ILE A 71 0.98 -2.26 7.19
C ILE A 71 0.87 -2.79 8.62
N THR A 72 0.53 -1.90 9.55
CA THR A 72 0.42 -2.22 10.97
C THR A 72 -0.90 -2.89 11.28
N ARG A 73 -2.01 -2.31 10.82
CA ARG A 73 -3.36 -2.83 11.06
C ARG A 73 -4.39 -2.25 10.11
N LYS A 74 -5.54 -2.93 10.01
CA LYS A 74 -6.75 -2.40 9.39
C LYS A 74 -7.46 -1.45 10.35
N LEU A 75 -8.00 -0.37 9.81
CA LEU A 75 -8.93 0.53 10.48
C LEU A 75 -10.34 0.15 10.00
N ASP A 76 -11.26 -0.07 10.96
CA ASP A 76 -12.68 -0.39 10.71
C ASP A 76 -13.52 0.86 10.44
#